data_AF-A0A343AYW0-F1
#
_entry.id   AF-A0A343AYW0-F1
#
_cell.length_a   1.000
_cell.length_b   1.000
_cell.length_c   1.000
_cell.angle_alpha   90.00
_cell.angle_beta   90.00
_cell.angle_gamma   90.00
#
_symmetry.space_group_name_H-M   'P 1'
#
loop_
_entity.id
_entity.type
_entity.pdbx_description
1 polymer ?
#
loop_
_entity_poly.entity_id
_entity_poly.type
_entity_poly.pdbx_seq_one_letter_code
_entity_poly.pdbx_strand_id
1 'polypeptide(L)'
;MPQLDFTIAFPQIFWLFLSFFLLYSIIVHVFLPIFVKSFKARKKLVIANNESFNHLQKQLHLKQTSLITLLNQNIIKIRTTFEKNILPTFTSDTTFDFDLINQKLAKVLYYNTLYCDLNVLDSIPLKPKFLNLRSFNDK
;
A
#
# COMPACT_ATOMS: atom_id res chain seq x y z
N MET A 1 74.98 -19.81 -37.36
CA MET A 1 73.66 -19.86 -36.68
C MET A 1 73.61 -21.16 -35.89
N PRO A 2 73.34 -21.14 -34.58
CA PRO A 2 73.20 -22.37 -33.82
C PRO A 2 71.98 -23.13 -34.35
N GLN A 3 72.24 -24.31 -34.93
CA GLN A 3 71.19 -25.22 -35.37
C GLN A 3 70.45 -25.72 -34.12
N LEU A 4 69.13 -25.82 -34.19
CA LEU A 4 68.30 -26.27 -33.09
C LEU A 4 68.75 -27.67 -32.66
N ASP A 5 69.32 -27.78 -31.47
CA ASP A 5 69.81 -29.05 -30.95
C ASP A 5 68.62 -29.89 -30.47
N PHE A 6 68.19 -30.83 -31.31
CA PHE A 6 67.07 -31.73 -31.04
C PHE A 6 67.24 -32.50 -29.72
N THR A 7 68.48 -32.69 -29.27
CA THR A 7 68.85 -33.33 -28.01
C THR A 7 68.32 -32.55 -26.79
N ILE A 8 68.27 -31.22 -26.89
CA ILE A 8 67.82 -30.33 -25.79
C ILE A 8 66.32 -30.02 -25.92
N ALA A 9 65.82 -29.91 -27.15
CA ALA A 9 64.41 -29.61 -27.40
C ALA A 9 63.47 -30.74 -26.94
N PHE A 10 63.86 -32.02 -27.10
CA PHE A 10 63.00 -33.15 -26.77
C PHE A 10 62.66 -33.26 -25.27
N PRO A 11 63.63 -33.19 -24.32
CA PRO A 11 63.33 -33.15 -22.89
C PRO A 11 62.43 -31.97 -22.50
N GLN A 12 62.64 -30.79 -23.09
CA GLN A 12 61.82 -29.61 -22.80
C GLN A 12 60.37 -29.81 -23.22
N ILE A 13 60.13 -30.37 -24.41
CA ILE A 13 58.79 -30.70 -24.90
C ILE A 13 58.14 -31.75 -24.01
N PHE A 14 58.88 -32.77 -23.56
CA PHE A 14 58.38 -33.80 -22.65
C PHE A 14 57.92 -33.20 -21.30
N TRP A 15 58.74 -32.36 -20.67
CA TRP A 15 58.38 -31.71 -19.41
C TRP A 15 57.20 -30.74 -19.56
N LEU A 16 57.12 -30.04 -20.68
CA LEU A 16 55.97 -29.21 -21.00
C LEU A 16 54.69 -30.05 -21.09
N PHE A 17 54.73 -31.18 -21.79
CA PHE A 17 53.58 -32.06 -21.95
C PHE A 17 53.13 -32.67 -20.61
N LEU A 18 54.09 -33.08 -19.77
CA LEU A 18 53.83 -33.61 -18.44
C LEU A 18 53.17 -32.56 -17.53
N SER A 19 53.72 -31.35 -17.47
CA SER A 19 53.15 -30.26 -16.67
C SER A 19 51.77 -29.84 -17.18
N PHE A 20 51.57 -29.79 -18.50
CA PHE A 20 50.27 -29.52 -19.11
C PHE A 20 49.24 -30.59 -18.73
N PHE A 21 49.59 -31.87 -18.79
CA PHE A 21 48.66 -32.96 -18.47
C PHE A 21 48.25 -32.95 -16.98
N LEU A 22 49.20 -32.69 -16.08
CA LEU A 22 48.92 -32.55 -14.65
C LEU A 22 47.97 -31.37 -14.39
N LEU A 23 48.25 -30.22 -14.98
CA LEU A 23 47.42 -29.02 -14.83
C LEU A 23 46.03 -29.21 -15.44
N TYR A 24 45.95 -29.84 -16.61
CA TYR A 24 44.69 -30.21 -17.26
C TYR A 24 43.86 -31.13 -16.36
N SER A 25 44.48 -32.15 -15.78
CA SER A 25 43.82 -33.09 -14.87
C SER A 25 43.25 -32.36 -13.64
N ILE A 26 44.02 -31.45 -13.03
CA ILE A 26 43.56 -30.62 -11.90
C ILE A 26 42.38 -29.75 -12.31
N ILE A 27 42.44 -29.08 -13.46
CA ILE A 27 41.35 -28.22 -13.94
C ILE A 27 40.08 -29.04 -14.16
N VAL A 28 40.18 -30.18 -14.84
CA VAL A 28 39.02 -30.99 -15.22
C VAL A 28 38.42 -31.72 -14.02
N HIS A 29 39.23 -32.29 -13.13
CA HIS A 29 38.72 -33.08 -12.02
C HIS A 29 38.42 -32.29 -10.76
N VAL A 30 39.06 -31.14 -10.54
CA VAL A 30 38.85 -30.33 -9.33
C VAL A 30 38.04 -29.09 -9.64
N PHE A 31 38.54 -28.22 -10.54
CA PHE A 31 37.91 -26.92 -10.76
C PHE A 31 36.57 -27.04 -11.47
N LEU A 32 36.50 -27.79 -12.57
CA LEU A 32 35.29 -27.93 -13.38
C LEU A 32 34.07 -28.40 -12.58
N PRO A 33 34.12 -29.47 -11.75
CA PRO A 33 32.95 -29.89 -10.98
C PRO A 33 32.54 -28.85 -9.93
N ILE A 34 33.49 -28.15 -9.30
CA ILE A 34 33.19 -27.08 -8.34
C ILE A 34 32.48 -25.92 -9.05
N PHE A 35 32.98 -25.50 -10.21
CA PHE A 35 32.36 -24.44 -11.01
C PHE A 35 30.95 -24.84 -11.44
N VAL A 36 30.76 -26.03 -12.02
CA VAL A 36 29.44 -26.50 -12.47
C VAL A 36 28.46 -26.58 -11.31
N LYS A 37 28.88 -27.09 -10.15
CA LYS A 37 28.03 -27.17 -8.95
C LYS A 37 27.64 -25.77 -8.46
N SER A 38 28.58 -24.83 -8.43
CA SER A 38 28.34 -23.43 -8.04
C SER A 38 27.34 -22.75 -8.99
N PHE A 39 27.54 -22.86 -10.30
CA PHE A 39 26.61 -22.30 -11.30
C PHE A 39 25.22 -22.91 -11.18
N LYS A 40 25.11 -24.23 -10.99
CA LYS A 40 23.83 -24.92 -10.82
C LYS A 40 23.11 -24.46 -9.55
N ALA A 41 23.84 -24.30 -8.44
CA ALA A 41 23.27 -23.81 -7.18
C ALA A 41 22.74 -22.37 -7.33
N ARG A 42 23.55 -21.47 -7.91
CA ARG A 42 23.14 -20.08 -8.16
C ARG A 42 21.93 -19.99 -9.08
N LYS A 43 21.91 -20.78 -10.17
CA LYS A 43 20.77 -20.86 -11.09
C LYS A 43 19.50 -21.29 -10.37
N LYS A 44 19.57 -22.33 -9.54
CA LYS A 44 18.42 -22.81 -8.74
C LYS A 44 17.91 -21.73 -7.78
N LEU A 45 18.82 -21.02 -7.10
CA LEU A 45 18.45 -19.94 -6.19
C LEU A 45 17.72 -18.81 -6.92
N VAL A 46 18.24 -18.38 -8.07
CA VAL A 46 17.59 -17.33 -8.89
C VAL A 46 16.20 -17.76 -9.34
N ILE A 47 16.04 -19.01 -9.80
CA ILE A 47 14.73 -19.53 -10.24
C ILE A 47 13.75 -19.57 -9.06
N ALA A 48 14.14 -20.13 -7.92
CA ALA A 48 13.29 -20.22 -6.74
C ALA A 48 12.88 -18.84 -6.21
N ASN A 49 13.80 -17.87 -6.24
CA ASN A 49 13.51 -16.50 -5.82
C ASN A 49 12.54 -15.82 -6.80
N ASN A 50 12.73 -16.02 -8.10
CA ASN A 50 11.81 -15.50 -9.12
C ASN A 50 10.40 -16.09 -8.99
N GLU A 51 10.29 -17.40 -8.74
CA GLU A 51 9.00 -18.06 -8.47
C GLU A 51 8.33 -17.50 -7.22
N SER A 52 9.09 -17.34 -6.14
CA SER A 52 8.60 -16.77 -4.88
C SER A 52 8.13 -15.31 -5.06
N PHE A 53 8.90 -14.51 -5.79
CA PHE A 53 8.57 -13.14 -6.13
C PHE A 53 7.28 -13.07 -6.97
N ASN A 54 7.16 -13.88 -8.01
CA ASN A 54 5.97 -13.93 -8.85
C ASN A 54 4.73 -14.35 -8.06
N HIS A 55 4.86 -15.30 -7.14
CA HIS A 55 3.79 -15.70 -6.24
C HIS A 55 3.37 -14.54 -5.32
N LEU A 56 4.33 -13.85 -4.71
CA LEU A 56 4.06 -12.69 -3.87
C LEU A 56 3.36 -11.57 -4.66
N GLN A 57 3.83 -11.29 -5.88
CA GLN A 57 3.24 -10.29 -6.77
C GLN A 57 1.79 -10.63 -7.11
N LYS A 58 1.49 -11.90 -7.42
CA LYS A 58 0.11 -12.37 -7.66
C LYS A 58 -0.77 -12.18 -6.43
N GLN A 59 -0.28 -12.56 -5.24
CA GLN A 59 -1.04 -12.37 -4.00
C GLN A 59 -1.30 -10.90 -3.71
N LEU A 60 -0.31 -10.04 -3.90
CA LEU A 60 -0.45 -8.60 -3.72
C LEU A 60 -1.50 -8.04 -4.68
N HIS A 61 -1.42 -8.40 -5.96
CA HIS A 61 -2.40 -7.99 -6.95
C HIS A 61 -3.82 -8.44 -6.58
N LEU A 62 -4.02 -9.69 -6.15
CA LEU A 62 -5.33 -10.19 -5.71
C LEU A 62 -5.87 -9.40 -4.50
N LYS A 63 -5.02 -9.13 -3.50
CA LYS A 63 -5.40 -8.33 -2.33
C LYS A 63 -5.76 -6.90 -2.73
N GLN A 64 -4.99 -6.29 -3.63
CA GLN A 64 -5.25 -4.94 -4.12
C GLN A 64 -6.56 -4.87 -4.89
N THR A 65 -6.82 -5.82 -5.79
CA THR A 65 -8.10 -5.91 -6.50
C THR A 65 -9.26 -6.08 -5.51
N SER A 66 -9.14 -6.99 -4.54
CA SER A 66 -10.16 -7.21 -3.51
C SER A 66 -10.43 -5.96 -2.68
N LEU A 67 -9.40 -5.19 -2.35
CA LEU A 67 -9.53 -3.94 -1.60
C LEU A 67 -10.24 -2.88 -2.43
N ILE A 68 -9.87 -2.72 -3.70
CA ILE A 68 -10.53 -1.78 -4.62
C ILE A 68 -12.00 -2.15 -4.80
N THR A 69 -12.33 -3.43 -5.00
CA THR A 69 -13.72 -3.87 -5.13
C THR A 69 -14.51 -3.61 -3.86
N LEU A 70 -13.93 -3.89 -2.68
CA LEU A 70 -14.57 -3.64 -1.40
C LEU A 70 -14.79 -2.14 -1.16
N LEU A 71 -13.80 -1.30 -1.49
CA LEU A 71 -13.90 0.14 -1.36
C LEU A 71 -15.01 0.69 -2.25
N ASN A 72 -15.03 0.28 -3.53
CA ASN A 72 -16.07 0.71 -4.48
C ASN A 72 -17.47 0.28 -4.03
N GLN A 73 -17.62 -0.96 -3.56
CA GLN A 73 -18.89 -1.44 -3.00
C GLN A 73 -19.36 -0.62 -1.81
N ASN A 74 -18.45 -0.29 -0.87
CA ASN A 74 -18.79 0.53 0.28
C ASN A 74 -19.13 1.97 -0.11
N ILE A 75 -18.42 2.57 -1.06
CA ILE A 75 -18.74 3.91 -1.57
C ILE A 75 -20.13 3.92 -2.22
N ILE A 76 -20.46 2.92 -3.04
CA ILE A 76 -21.78 2.78 -3.64
C ILE A 76 -22.85 2.60 -2.55
N LYS A 77 -22.56 1.82 -1.51
CA LYS A 77 -23.48 1.64 -0.37
C LYS A 77 -23.71 2.94 0.39
N ILE A 78 -22.68 3.72 0.64
CA ILE A 78 -22.79 5.04 1.29
C ILE A 78 -23.61 5.99 0.40
N ARG A 79 -23.28 6.07 -0.89
CA ARG A 79 -23.99 6.90 -1.86
C ARG A 79 -25.48 6.56 -1.91
N THR A 80 -25.81 5.28 -2.06
CA THR A 80 -27.21 4.83 -2.11
C THR A 80 -27.95 5.07 -0.79
N THR A 81 -27.26 4.93 0.34
CA THR A 81 -27.83 5.26 1.67
C THR A 81 -28.08 6.77 1.78
N PHE A 82 -27.17 7.60 1.29
CA PHE A 82 -27.33 9.05 1.27
C PHE A 82 -28.49 9.48 0.35
N GLU A 83 -28.52 8.98 -0.87
CA GLU A 83 -29.59 9.25 -1.86
C GLU A 83 -30.96 8.77 -1.40
N LYS A 84 -31.05 7.67 -0.63
CA LYS A 84 -32.33 7.13 -0.14
C LYS A 84 -32.81 7.73 1.17
N ASN A 85 -31.90 8.05 2.09
CA ASN A 85 -32.29 8.43 3.46
C ASN A 85 -32.13 9.92 3.74
N ILE A 86 -31.21 10.61 3.06
CA ILE A 86 -30.86 12.00 3.38
C ILE A 86 -31.37 12.93 2.28
N LEU A 87 -31.17 12.57 1.01
CA LEU A 87 -31.62 13.39 -0.11
C LEU A 87 -33.14 13.66 -0.09
N PRO A 88 -34.01 12.67 0.20
CA PRO A 88 -35.46 12.92 0.26
C PRO A 88 -35.84 13.86 1.39
N THR A 89 -35.13 13.85 2.52
CA THR A 89 -35.36 14.81 3.62
C THR A 89 -35.08 16.26 3.21
N PHE A 90 -34.23 16.48 2.21
CA PHE A 90 -33.98 17.80 1.64
C PHE A 90 -34.90 18.15 0.46
N THR A 91 -35.49 17.15 -0.21
CA THR A 91 -36.30 17.37 -1.44
C THR A 91 -37.80 17.19 -1.24
N SER A 92 -38.26 16.43 -0.25
CA SER A 92 -39.67 16.34 0.11
C SER A 92 -40.03 17.50 1.03
N ASP A 93 -40.59 18.54 0.44
CA ASP A 93 -41.41 19.56 1.09
C ASP A 93 -40.97 20.02 2.47
N THR A 94 -40.03 20.95 2.49
CA THR A 94 -40.35 22.24 3.11
C THR A 94 -39.63 23.29 2.29
N THR A 95 -40.36 24.23 1.68
CA THR A 95 -39.89 25.61 1.66
C THR A 95 -39.49 25.91 3.11
N PHE A 96 -38.21 25.81 3.43
CA PHE A 96 -37.71 26.34 4.69
C PHE A 96 -38.11 27.81 4.62
N ASP A 97 -39.16 28.16 5.35
CA ASP A 97 -39.67 29.52 5.39
C ASP A 97 -38.67 30.32 6.23
N PHE A 98 -37.56 30.65 5.57
CA PHE A 98 -36.49 31.45 6.12
C PHE A 98 -37.05 32.78 6.59
N ASP A 99 -38.15 33.28 5.99
CA ASP A 99 -38.83 34.48 6.44
C ASP A 99 -39.51 34.27 7.79
N LEU A 100 -40.18 33.14 8.02
CA LEU A 100 -40.77 32.82 9.33
C LEU A 100 -39.71 32.59 10.42
N ILE A 101 -38.59 31.96 10.07
CA ILE A 101 -37.44 31.79 10.98
C ILE A 101 -36.79 33.14 11.28
N ASN A 102 -36.53 33.95 10.26
CA ASN A 102 -35.94 35.29 10.40
C ASN A 102 -36.87 36.22 11.18
N GLN A 103 -38.18 36.14 10.98
CA GLN A 103 -39.14 36.96 11.72
C GLN A 103 -39.21 36.54 13.20
N LYS A 104 -39.16 35.23 13.50
CA LYS A 104 -39.04 34.75 14.89
C LYS A 104 -37.70 35.14 15.51
N LEU A 105 -36.60 34.99 14.78
CA LEU A 105 -35.27 35.37 15.24
C LEU A 105 -35.21 36.89 15.50
N ALA A 106 -35.71 37.71 14.58
CA ALA A 106 -35.77 39.17 14.72
C ALA A 106 -36.66 39.60 15.88
N LYS A 107 -37.81 38.94 16.11
CA LYS A 107 -38.65 39.19 17.30
C LYS A 107 -37.92 38.81 18.58
N VAL A 108 -37.26 37.66 18.62
CA VAL A 108 -36.46 37.25 19.78
C VAL A 108 -35.33 38.24 20.01
N LEU A 109 -34.60 38.66 18.98
CA LEU A 109 -33.50 39.62 19.07
C LEU A 109 -34.00 40.99 19.52
N TYR A 110 -35.14 41.45 19.00
CA TYR A 110 -35.80 42.68 19.40
C TYR A 110 -36.20 42.64 20.87
N TYR A 111 -36.88 41.58 21.32
CA TYR A 111 -37.26 41.41 22.72
C TYR A 111 -36.05 41.21 23.64
N ASN A 112 -35.00 40.52 23.18
CA ASN A 112 -33.75 40.39 23.93
C ASN A 112 -33.08 41.76 24.10
N THR A 113 -33.07 42.59 23.05
CA THR A 113 -32.49 43.94 23.10
C THR A 113 -33.34 44.89 23.95
N LEU A 114 -34.66 44.72 23.96
CA LEU A 114 -35.59 45.58 24.70
C LEU A 114 -35.66 45.22 26.20
N TYR A 115 -35.49 43.94 26.55
CA TYR A 115 -35.74 43.43 27.89
C TYR A 115 -34.52 42.82 28.61
N CYS A 116 -33.41 42.52 27.92
CA CYS A 116 -32.17 42.17 28.63
C CYS A 116 -31.38 43.44 28.95
N ASP A 117 -31.46 43.84 30.22
CA ASP A 117 -30.34 44.53 30.87
C ASP A 117 -29.09 43.63 30.78
N LEU A 118 -27.91 44.21 30.54
CA LEU A 118 -26.63 43.48 30.42
C LEU A 118 -26.41 42.52 31.59
N ASN A 119 -26.95 42.86 32.76
CA ASN A 119 -26.92 42.06 33.99
C ASN A 119 -27.72 40.75 33.90
N VAL A 120 -28.79 40.68 33.10
CA VAL A 120 -29.62 39.47 32.94
C VAL A 120 -28.93 38.46 32.00
N LEU A 121 -28.23 38.94 30.96
CA LEU A 121 -27.55 38.08 29.99
C LEU A 121 -26.39 37.29 30.64
N ASP A 122 -25.65 37.92 31.56
CA ASP A 122 -24.59 37.26 32.34
C ASP A 122 -25.13 36.25 33.37
N SER A 123 -26.42 36.35 33.72
CA SER A 123 -27.09 35.43 34.66
C SER A 123 -27.72 34.21 34.00
N ILE A 124 -27.75 34.14 32.66
CA ILE A 124 -28.20 32.97 31.92
C ILE A 124 -26.97 32.08 31.68
N PRO A 125 -26.79 30.96 32.42
CA PRO A 125 -25.68 30.06 32.19
C PRO A 125 -25.90 29.34 30.86
N LEU A 126 -25.39 29.92 29.78
CA LEU A 126 -25.26 29.27 28.48
C LEU A 126 -24.20 28.18 28.60
N LYS A 127 -24.60 27.03 29.14
CA LYS A 127 -23.78 25.82 29.01
C LYS A 127 -23.83 25.37 27.56
N PRO A 128 -22.71 25.34 26.83
CA PRO A 128 -22.68 24.69 25.54
C PRO A 128 -23.03 23.23 25.77
N LYS A 129 -24.22 22.83 25.31
CA LYS A 129 -24.61 21.42 25.33
C LYS A 129 -23.74 20.75 24.27
N PHE A 130 -22.64 20.16 24.69
CA PHE A 130 -21.85 19.26 23.85
C PHE A 130 -22.83 18.27 23.21
N LEU A 131 -22.84 18.22 21.88
CA LEU A 131 -23.61 17.29 21.08
C LEU A 131 -23.35 15.87 21.59
N ASN A 132 -24.27 15.38 22.42
CA ASN A 132 -24.20 14.04 22.98
C ASN A 132 -24.77 13.07 21.94
N LEU A 133 -23.85 12.35 21.32
CA LEU A 133 -24.08 11.15 20.52
C LEU A 133 -24.91 10.13 21.33
N ARG A 134 -25.80 9.38 20.63
CA ARG A 134 -26.54 8.16 21.08
C ARG A 134 -27.66 8.37 22.13
N SER A 135 -28.77 7.63 22.13
CA SER A 135 -29.26 6.48 21.33
C SER A 135 -30.80 6.42 21.34
N PHE A 136 -31.33 5.69 20.35
CA PHE A 136 -32.64 5.00 20.31
C PHE A 136 -33.28 4.61 21.65
N ASN A 137 -34.62 4.71 21.76
CA ASN A 137 -35.52 3.54 21.81
C ASN A 137 -37.01 3.89 22.08
N ASP A 138 -37.86 3.37 21.20
CA ASP A 138 -39.14 2.65 21.41
C ASP A 138 -39.99 2.91 22.66
N LYS A 139 -41.22 3.38 22.46
CA LYS A 139 -42.46 2.57 22.50
C LYS A 139 -43.70 3.37 22.14
#